data_AF-A0A951J598-F1
#
_entry.id   AF-A0A951J598-F1
#
_cell.length_a   1.000
_cell.length_b   1.000
_cell.length_c   1.000
_cell.angle_alpha   90.00
_cell.angle_beta   90.00
_cell.angle_gamma   90.00
#
_symmetry.space_group_name_H-M   'P 1'
#
loop_
_entity.id
_entity.type
_entity.pdbx_description
1 polymer ?
#
loop_
_entity_poly.entity_id
_entity_poly.type
_entity_poly.pdbx_seq_one_letter_code
_entity_poly.pdbx_strand_id
1 'polypeptide(L)'
;EGVLAAGRIHCVKIRLGYVHRWASDPAYEPVYALAERFDVPVVFHTGDTWSSRAKLKYADPLTVDEVAVDHPAVTFVIAHCGNPWIESAAEVAYKNPNVVLECSAMLTGDMAALEGADVATYVTDPIRWIFGYVEDPSKLMFGSDWPLVELASYAEAYRAAIPPEHWRAVFHDNAARVFGFTP
;
A
#
# COMPACT_ATOMS: atom_id res chain seq x y z
N GLU A 1 -10.68 18.84 -9.54
CA GLU A 1 -9.98 20.05 -9.03
C GLU A 1 -10.64 20.67 -7.80
N GLY A 2 -11.86 21.22 -7.86
CA GLY A 2 -12.43 21.97 -6.71
C GLY A 2 -12.56 21.23 -5.37
N VAL A 3 -12.70 19.90 -5.38
CA VAL A 3 -12.71 19.07 -4.14
C VAL A 3 -11.32 18.87 -3.53
N LEU A 4 -10.28 18.77 -4.38
CA LEU A 4 -8.88 18.67 -3.96
C LEU A 4 -8.39 20.02 -3.42
N ALA A 5 -8.70 21.10 -4.13
CA ALA A 5 -8.38 22.46 -3.70
C ALA A 5 -9.03 22.82 -2.34
N ALA A 6 -10.17 22.21 -2.01
CA ALA A 6 -10.85 22.41 -0.73
C ALA A 6 -10.27 21.55 0.41
N GLY A 7 -9.25 20.71 0.16
CA GLY A 7 -8.65 19.84 1.17
C GLY A 7 -9.59 18.75 1.70
N ARG A 8 -10.65 18.40 0.97
CA ARG A 8 -11.64 17.40 1.42
C ARG A 8 -11.29 15.97 1.00
N ILE A 9 -10.33 15.82 0.12
CA ILE A 9 -9.85 14.54 -0.42
C ILE A 9 -8.35 14.49 -0.22
N HIS A 10 -7.87 13.42 0.41
CA HIS A 10 -6.47 13.24 0.80
C HIS A 10 -5.73 12.22 -0.07
N CYS A 11 -6.40 11.56 -1.01
CA CYS A 11 -5.76 10.66 -1.97
C CYS A 11 -6.68 10.37 -3.17
N VAL A 12 -6.10 9.78 -4.21
CA VAL A 12 -6.86 9.14 -5.30
C VAL A 12 -6.53 7.66 -5.32
N LYS A 13 -7.54 6.78 -5.20
CA LYS A 13 -7.36 5.32 -5.28
C LYS A 13 -7.70 4.81 -6.68
N ILE A 14 -6.78 4.09 -7.30
CA ILE A 14 -6.97 3.37 -8.56
C ILE A 14 -6.97 1.87 -8.27
N ARG A 15 -8.04 1.18 -8.69
CA ARG A 15 -8.22 -0.26 -8.47
C ARG A 15 -7.68 -1.06 -9.66
N LEU A 16 -6.36 -1.22 -9.74
CA LEU A 16 -5.74 -2.06 -10.76
C LEU A 16 -6.21 -3.52 -10.64
N GLY A 17 -6.11 -4.28 -11.72
CA GLY A 17 -6.69 -5.62 -11.82
C GLY A 17 -8.20 -5.62 -12.06
N TYR A 18 -8.96 -4.85 -11.28
CA TYR A 18 -10.40 -4.64 -11.50
C TYR A 18 -10.67 -3.74 -12.70
N VAL A 19 -9.88 -2.69 -12.85
CA VAL A 19 -9.79 -1.92 -14.10
C VAL A 19 -8.69 -2.55 -14.94
N HIS A 20 -9.01 -2.96 -16.17
CA HIS A 20 -8.08 -3.68 -17.06
C HIS A 20 -7.09 -2.74 -17.76
N ARG A 21 -6.38 -1.94 -16.96
CA ARG A 21 -5.38 -0.94 -17.39
C ARG A 21 -4.16 -1.04 -16.50
N TRP A 22 -3.00 -0.83 -17.09
CA TRP A 22 -1.73 -0.68 -16.37
C TRP A 22 -1.71 0.66 -15.63
N ALA A 23 -0.85 0.82 -14.63
CA ALA A 23 -0.68 2.12 -13.99
C ALA A 23 -0.19 3.18 -15.00
N SER A 24 0.67 2.80 -15.95
CA SER A 24 1.16 3.68 -17.02
C SER A 24 0.15 3.95 -18.15
N ASP A 25 -1.10 3.51 -18.02
CA ASP A 25 -2.12 3.80 -19.04
C ASP A 25 -2.36 5.32 -19.14
N PRO A 26 -2.28 5.92 -20.35
CA PRO A 26 -2.45 7.37 -20.53
C PRO A 26 -3.77 7.93 -20.01
N ALA A 27 -4.79 7.09 -19.80
CA ALA A 27 -6.04 7.50 -19.16
C ALA A 27 -5.85 7.99 -17.71
N TYR A 28 -4.75 7.64 -17.04
CA TYR A 28 -4.44 8.07 -15.68
C TYR A 28 -3.54 9.31 -15.62
N GLU A 29 -2.99 9.78 -16.73
CA GLU A 29 -2.14 10.98 -16.76
C GLU A 29 -2.80 12.22 -16.11
N PRO A 30 -4.10 12.51 -16.34
CA PRO A 30 -4.76 13.62 -15.65
C PRO A 30 -4.82 13.42 -14.12
N VAL A 31 -4.80 12.18 -13.63
CA VAL A 31 -4.76 11.89 -12.19
C VAL A 31 -3.38 12.23 -11.63
N TYR A 32 -2.29 11.85 -12.31
CA TYR A 32 -0.93 12.15 -11.86
C TYR A 32 -0.67 13.66 -11.85
N ALA A 33 -1.07 14.37 -12.89
CA ALA A 33 -0.97 15.83 -12.94
C ALA A 33 -1.75 16.54 -11.82
N LEU A 34 -2.90 15.98 -11.41
CA LEU A 34 -3.65 16.50 -10.27
C LEU A 34 -3.01 16.13 -8.94
N ALA A 35 -2.52 14.90 -8.80
CA ALA A 35 -1.83 14.42 -7.61
C ALA A 35 -0.60 15.26 -7.29
N GLU A 36 0.23 15.53 -8.31
CA GLU A 36 1.39 16.41 -8.21
C GLU A 36 0.99 17.84 -7.83
N ARG A 37 0.00 18.41 -8.53
CA ARG A 37 -0.42 19.80 -8.30
C ARG A 37 -0.95 20.05 -6.89
N PHE A 38 -1.66 19.07 -6.33
CA PHE A 38 -2.35 19.22 -5.04
C PHE A 38 -1.66 18.49 -3.89
N ASP A 39 -0.48 17.89 -4.13
CA ASP A 39 0.28 17.11 -3.15
C ASP A 39 -0.58 16.04 -2.47
N VAL A 40 -1.29 15.25 -3.28
CA VAL A 40 -2.10 14.12 -2.80
C VAL A 40 -1.56 12.81 -3.36
N PRO A 41 -1.40 11.76 -2.55
CA PRO A 41 -0.91 10.48 -3.03
C PRO A 41 -1.90 9.77 -3.95
N VAL A 42 -1.35 8.99 -4.88
CA VAL A 42 -2.10 8.00 -5.66
C VAL A 42 -1.91 6.63 -5.03
N VAL A 43 -3.00 6.04 -4.57
CA VAL A 43 -3.01 4.69 -4.00
C VAL A 43 -3.40 3.71 -5.10
N PHE A 44 -2.58 2.69 -5.33
CA PHE A 44 -2.94 1.59 -6.21
C PHE A 44 -3.46 0.40 -5.39
N HIS A 45 -4.50 -0.26 -5.89
CA HIS A 45 -4.75 -1.65 -5.54
C HIS A 45 -3.74 -2.50 -6.30
N THR A 46 -2.96 -3.32 -5.61
CA THR A 46 -2.05 -4.30 -6.22
C THR A 46 -2.24 -5.64 -5.53
N GLY A 47 -1.71 -6.70 -6.15
CA GLY A 47 -1.81 -8.04 -5.59
C GLY A 47 -3.16 -8.71 -5.83
N ASP A 48 -3.62 -9.43 -4.81
CA ASP A 48 -4.81 -10.25 -4.85
C ASP A 48 -6.05 -9.44 -5.20
N THR A 49 -6.92 -10.06 -6.00
CA THR A 49 -8.18 -9.46 -6.43
C THR A 49 -9.28 -10.48 -6.24
N TRP A 50 -10.29 -10.10 -5.46
CA TRP A 50 -11.41 -10.97 -5.08
C TRP A 50 -12.24 -11.48 -6.27
N SER A 51 -12.30 -10.70 -7.35
CA SER A 51 -13.19 -10.99 -8.48
C SER A 51 -12.51 -11.87 -9.52
N SER A 52 -13.16 -12.96 -9.93
CA SER A 52 -12.72 -13.80 -11.06
C SER A 52 -12.76 -13.08 -12.43
N ARG A 53 -13.31 -11.86 -12.49
CA ARG A 53 -13.26 -10.98 -13.68
C ARG A 53 -12.09 -10.01 -13.66
N ALA A 54 -11.39 -9.88 -12.53
CA ALA A 54 -10.17 -9.11 -12.46
C ALA A 54 -9.05 -9.83 -13.24
N LYS A 55 -8.07 -9.05 -13.68
CA LYS A 55 -6.93 -9.56 -14.45
C LYS A 55 -5.65 -9.24 -13.70
N LEU A 56 -5.11 -10.25 -13.02
CA LEU A 56 -3.97 -10.15 -12.11
C LEU A 56 -2.77 -9.42 -12.68
N LYS A 57 -2.47 -9.60 -13.97
CA LYS A 57 -1.35 -8.90 -14.62
C LYS A 57 -1.37 -7.38 -14.39
N TYR A 58 -2.55 -6.75 -14.36
CA TYR A 58 -2.65 -5.31 -14.14
C TYR A 58 -2.44 -4.91 -12.67
N ALA A 59 -2.65 -5.84 -11.73
CA ALA A 59 -2.44 -5.63 -10.30
C ALA A 59 -1.01 -5.99 -9.84
N ASP A 60 -0.13 -6.43 -10.76
CA ASP A 60 1.28 -6.70 -10.47
C ASP A 60 1.97 -5.40 -10.00
N PRO A 61 2.60 -5.34 -8.82
CA PRO A 61 3.28 -4.16 -8.30
C PRO A 61 4.31 -3.56 -9.25
N LEU A 62 4.93 -4.35 -10.14
CA LEU A 62 5.92 -3.85 -11.09
C LEU A 62 5.35 -2.80 -12.04
N THR A 63 4.04 -2.78 -12.28
CA THR A 63 3.43 -1.71 -13.08
C THR A 63 3.59 -0.34 -12.46
N VAL A 64 3.78 -0.25 -11.14
CA VAL A 64 3.95 1.02 -10.42
C VAL A 64 5.34 1.61 -10.63
N ASP A 65 6.35 0.79 -10.98
CA ASP A 65 7.72 1.25 -11.22
C ASP A 65 7.78 2.30 -12.34
N GLU A 66 7.07 2.05 -13.46
CA GLU A 66 7.05 2.95 -14.61
C GLU A 66 6.56 4.35 -14.22
N VAL A 67 5.40 4.43 -13.55
CA VAL A 67 4.82 5.72 -13.15
C VAL A 67 5.59 6.40 -12.01
N ALA A 68 6.24 5.62 -11.14
CA ALA A 68 7.10 6.18 -10.10
C ALA A 68 8.31 6.91 -10.69
N VAL A 69 8.90 6.33 -11.74
CA VAL A 69 10.02 6.92 -12.50
C VAL A 69 9.56 8.14 -13.30
N ASP A 70 8.41 8.05 -13.98
CA ASP A 70 7.91 9.11 -14.86
C ASP A 70 7.34 10.33 -14.09
N HIS A 71 6.85 10.12 -12.87
CA HIS A 71 6.25 11.17 -12.03
C HIS A 71 6.93 11.25 -10.65
N PRO A 72 8.20 11.67 -10.58
CA PRO A 72 8.98 11.65 -9.32
C PRO A 72 8.43 12.58 -8.23
N ALA A 73 7.59 13.55 -8.59
CA ALA A 73 6.95 14.48 -7.66
C ALA A 73 5.61 13.95 -7.09
N VAL A 74 5.10 12.82 -7.59
CA VAL A 74 3.88 12.18 -7.08
C VAL A 74 4.25 11.09 -6.09
N THR A 75 3.61 11.11 -4.91
CA THR A 75 3.71 10.00 -3.96
C THR A 75 2.77 8.87 -4.38
N PHE A 76 3.30 7.66 -4.52
CA PHE A 76 2.54 6.46 -4.86
C PHE A 76 2.49 5.50 -3.67
N VAL A 77 1.32 4.91 -3.43
CA VAL A 77 1.12 3.92 -2.38
C VAL A 77 0.74 2.59 -3.01
N ILE A 78 1.53 1.55 -2.76
CA ILE A 78 1.20 0.16 -3.11
C ILE A 78 0.42 -0.43 -1.93
N ALA A 79 -0.90 -0.59 -2.09
CA ALA A 79 -1.74 -1.20 -1.07
C ALA A 79 -1.62 -2.73 -1.06
N HIS A 80 -1.91 -3.33 0.10
CA HIS A 80 -1.77 -4.77 0.36
C HIS A 80 -0.35 -5.31 0.14
N CYS A 81 0.65 -4.42 0.08
CA CYS A 81 2.04 -4.72 -0.24
C CYS A 81 2.23 -5.62 -1.47
N GLY A 82 1.30 -5.58 -2.42
CA GLY A 82 1.36 -6.41 -3.62
C GLY A 82 1.11 -7.90 -3.43
N ASN A 83 0.65 -8.35 -2.24
CA ASN A 83 0.42 -9.77 -1.92
C ASN A 83 -0.31 -10.51 -3.06
N PRO A 84 0.25 -11.58 -3.67
CA PRO A 84 1.41 -12.35 -3.23
C PRO A 84 2.78 -11.93 -3.82
N TRP A 85 2.85 -10.93 -4.69
CA TRP A 85 4.11 -10.40 -5.27
C TRP A 85 4.83 -9.44 -4.30
N ILE A 86 5.01 -9.87 -3.06
CA ILE A 86 5.61 -9.07 -1.98
C ILE A 86 7.02 -8.59 -2.35
N GLU A 87 7.83 -9.47 -2.93
CA GLU A 87 9.21 -9.14 -3.33
C GLU A 87 9.24 -8.03 -4.39
N SER A 88 8.31 -8.08 -5.36
CA SER A 88 8.17 -7.05 -6.38
C SER A 88 7.77 -5.71 -5.78
N ALA A 89 6.79 -5.69 -4.87
CA ALA A 89 6.38 -4.46 -4.19
C ALA A 89 7.52 -3.85 -3.36
N ALA A 90 8.27 -4.68 -2.62
CA ALA A 90 9.40 -4.24 -1.82
C ALA A 90 10.52 -3.66 -2.68
N GLU A 91 10.88 -4.30 -3.80
CA GLU A 91 11.88 -3.77 -4.74
C GLU A 91 11.44 -2.43 -5.34
N VAL A 92 10.18 -2.29 -5.76
CA VAL A 92 9.68 -1.02 -6.29
C VAL A 92 9.75 0.08 -5.23
N ALA A 93 9.41 -0.20 -3.97
CA ALA A 93 9.47 0.78 -2.88
C ALA A 93 10.91 1.13 -2.46
N TYR A 94 11.80 0.14 -2.43
CA TYR A 94 13.22 0.31 -2.15
C TYR A 94 13.90 1.18 -3.21
N LYS A 95 13.69 0.85 -4.49
CA LYS A 95 14.28 1.56 -5.64
C LYS A 95 13.77 2.99 -5.77
N ASN A 96 12.47 3.23 -5.55
CA ASN A 96 11.83 4.50 -5.88
C ASN A 96 11.54 5.36 -4.62
N PRO A 97 12.11 6.58 -4.50
CA PRO A 97 11.98 7.41 -3.30
C PRO A 97 10.54 7.89 -3.05
N ASN A 98 9.71 7.97 -4.09
CA ASN A 98 8.31 8.41 -4.04
C ASN A 98 7.28 7.28 -3.90
N VAL A 99 7.71 6.02 -3.72
CA VAL A 99 6.81 4.89 -3.48
C VAL A 99 6.81 4.48 -2.01
N VAL A 100 5.64 4.25 -1.43
CA VAL A 100 5.45 3.70 -0.08
C VAL A 100 4.53 2.48 -0.12
N LEU A 101 4.61 1.65 0.92
CA LEU A 101 3.90 0.39 1.08
C LEU A 101 2.88 0.47 2.21
N GLU A 102 1.73 -0.16 2.00
CA GLU A 102 0.68 -0.36 2.99
C GLU A 102 0.32 -1.85 2.96
N CYS A 103 0.53 -2.59 4.06
CA CYS A 103 0.39 -4.06 4.08
C CYS A 103 -0.89 -4.56 4.75
N SER A 104 -2.05 -4.10 4.28
CA SER A 104 -3.35 -4.65 4.70
C SER A 104 -3.74 -5.95 3.98
N ALA A 105 -4.75 -6.64 4.51
CA ALA A 105 -5.43 -7.75 3.84
C ALA A 105 -4.53 -8.88 3.31
N MET A 106 -3.36 -9.12 3.90
CA MET A 106 -2.49 -10.24 3.50
C MET A 106 -3.13 -11.61 3.82
N LEU A 107 -3.99 -11.62 4.84
CA LEU A 107 -4.89 -12.72 5.20
C LEU A 107 -6.20 -12.10 5.70
N THR A 108 -7.34 -12.76 5.46
CA THR A 108 -8.67 -12.23 5.84
C THR A 108 -9.23 -12.91 7.09
N GLY A 109 -10.06 -12.20 7.84
CA GLY A 109 -10.68 -12.67 9.09
C GLY A 109 -9.98 -12.19 10.37
N ASP A 110 -10.27 -12.86 11.47
CA ASP A 110 -9.67 -12.61 12.78
C ASP A 110 -8.50 -13.57 13.00
N MET A 111 -7.27 -13.04 12.98
CA MET A 111 -6.04 -13.81 13.13
C MET A 111 -5.99 -14.60 14.44
N ALA A 112 -6.69 -14.13 15.50
CA ALA A 112 -6.76 -14.82 16.77
C ALA A 112 -7.75 -16.00 16.77
N ALA A 113 -8.71 -16.01 15.84
CA ALA A 113 -9.74 -17.03 15.71
C ALA A 113 -9.51 -18.01 14.55
N LEU A 114 -8.51 -17.74 13.70
CA LEU A 114 -8.16 -18.62 12.58
C LEU A 114 -7.40 -19.86 13.06
N GLU A 115 -8.16 -20.90 13.45
CA GLU A 115 -7.59 -22.20 13.80
C GLU A 115 -6.78 -22.79 12.63
N GLY A 116 -5.51 -23.10 12.87
CA GLY A 116 -4.62 -23.72 11.89
C GLY A 116 -4.08 -22.79 10.80
N ALA A 117 -4.39 -21.48 10.83
CA ALA A 117 -3.76 -20.53 9.92
C ALA A 117 -2.33 -20.21 10.35
N ASP A 118 -1.41 -20.22 9.37
CA ASP A 118 -0.03 -19.83 9.58
C ASP A 118 0.11 -18.30 9.43
N VAL A 119 -0.38 -17.57 10.44
CA VAL A 119 -0.30 -16.10 10.50
C VAL A 119 1.15 -15.61 10.45
N ALA A 120 2.09 -16.42 10.93
CA ALA A 120 3.52 -16.12 10.79
C ALA A 120 3.90 -16.09 9.30
N THR A 121 3.69 -17.19 8.58
CA THR A 121 4.04 -17.31 7.16
C THR A 121 3.30 -16.32 6.25
N TYR A 122 2.01 -16.07 6.49
CA TYR A 122 1.19 -15.28 5.56
C TYR A 122 1.11 -13.79 5.89
N VAL A 123 1.49 -13.37 7.10
CA VAL A 123 1.37 -11.96 7.53
C VAL A 123 2.65 -11.48 8.18
N THR A 124 3.05 -12.11 9.28
CA THR A 124 4.14 -11.58 10.14
C THR A 124 5.50 -11.62 9.44
N ASP A 125 5.86 -12.75 8.85
CA ASP A 125 7.15 -12.95 8.19
C ASP A 125 7.28 -12.12 6.90
N PRO A 126 6.25 -12.03 6.03
CA PRO A 126 6.27 -11.10 4.90
C PRO A 126 6.46 -9.64 5.32
N ILE A 127 5.73 -9.16 6.34
CA ILE A 127 5.89 -7.78 6.84
C ILE A 127 7.30 -7.56 7.39
N ARG A 128 7.83 -8.52 8.17
CA ARG A 128 9.20 -8.46 8.70
C ARG A 128 10.22 -8.44 7.57
N TRP A 129 10.01 -9.25 6.54
CA TRP A 129 10.88 -9.31 5.37
C TRP A 129 10.87 -7.99 4.60
N ILE A 130 9.69 -7.42 4.30
CA ILE A 130 9.56 -6.10 3.66
C ILE A 130 10.32 -5.04 4.47
N PHE A 131 10.08 -5.00 5.79
CA PHE A 131 10.71 -4.02 6.67
C PHE A 131 12.24 -4.11 6.65
N GLY A 132 12.78 -5.34 6.69
CA GLY A 132 14.21 -5.58 6.60
C GLY A 132 14.81 -5.34 5.22
N TYR A 133 14.05 -5.59 4.15
CA TYR A 133 14.52 -5.42 2.78
C TYR A 133 14.56 -3.96 2.33
N VAL A 134 13.51 -3.20 2.66
CA VAL A 134 13.40 -1.78 2.26
C VAL A 134 14.36 -0.89 3.04
N GLU A 135 14.78 -1.31 4.25
CA GLU A 135 15.72 -0.60 5.14
C GLU A 135 15.35 0.86 5.46
N ASP A 136 14.11 1.27 5.18
CA ASP A 136 13.57 2.59 5.47
C ASP A 136 12.18 2.47 6.13
N PRO A 137 12.09 2.62 7.47
CA PRO A 137 10.82 2.56 8.18
C PRO A 137 9.79 3.57 7.69
N SER A 138 10.19 4.67 7.04
CA SER A 138 9.27 5.69 6.53
C SER A 138 8.43 5.21 5.34
N LYS A 139 8.82 4.09 4.73
CA LYS A 139 8.19 3.48 3.56
C LYS A 139 7.05 2.54 3.89
N LEU A 140 6.84 2.18 5.15
CA LEU A 140 5.85 1.17 5.53
C LEU A 140 4.74 1.77 6.40
N MET A 141 3.49 1.47 6.07
CA MET A 141 2.31 1.89 6.81
C MET A 141 1.46 0.70 7.23
N PHE A 142 0.86 0.83 8.41
CA PHE A 142 -0.21 -0.06 8.85
C PHE A 142 -1.54 0.28 8.16
N GLY A 143 -2.24 -0.76 7.72
CA GLY A 143 -3.66 -0.71 7.41
C GLY A 143 -4.25 -2.10 7.64
N SER A 144 -5.51 -2.19 8.08
CA SER A 144 -6.16 -3.50 8.29
C SER A 144 -6.98 -3.94 7.09
N ASP A 145 -7.55 -3.01 6.32
CA ASP A 145 -8.66 -3.27 5.38
C ASP A 145 -9.93 -3.78 6.07
N TRP A 146 -10.20 -3.28 7.29
CA TRP A 146 -11.49 -3.52 7.96
C TRP A 146 -12.65 -3.11 7.03
N PRO A 147 -13.72 -3.92 6.92
CA PRO A 147 -14.09 -5.06 7.78
C PRO A 147 -13.58 -6.44 7.32
N LEU A 148 -12.68 -6.52 6.34
CA LEU A 148 -12.17 -7.83 5.88
C LEU A 148 -11.22 -8.49 6.87
N VAL A 149 -10.49 -7.68 7.65
CA VAL A 149 -9.53 -8.14 8.66
C VAL A 149 -9.83 -7.51 10.00
N GLU A 150 -9.78 -8.32 11.06
CA GLU A 150 -10.03 -7.82 12.41
C GLU A 150 -8.85 -6.98 12.91
N LEU A 151 -9.13 -5.73 13.28
CA LEU A 151 -8.13 -4.70 13.54
C LEU A 151 -7.15 -5.09 14.64
N ALA A 152 -7.66 -5.59 15.76
CA ALA A 152 -6.83 -5.90 16.94
C ALA A 152 -5.84 -7.03 16.64
N SER A 153 -6.34 -8.14 16.09
CA SER A 153 -5.52 -9.31 15.78
C SER A 153 -4.44 -9.00 14.73
N TYR A 154 -4.76 -8.16 13.74
CA TYR A 154 -3.82 -7.74 12.71
C TYR A 154 -2.75 -6.77 13.21
N ALA A 155 -3.13 -5.85 14.11
CA ALA A 155 -2.17 -4.97 14.77
C ALA A 155 -1.12 -5.77 15.59
N GLU A 156 -1.53 -6.85 16.25
CA GLU A 156 -0.61 -7.74 16.97
C GLU A 156 0.36 -8.47 16.02
N ALA A 157 -0.10 -8.91 14.85
CA ALA A 157 0.78 -9.48 13.82
C ALA A 157 1.83 -8.45 13.33
N TYR A 158 1.44 -7.19 13.13
CA TYR A 158 2.39 -6.12 12.82
C TYR A 158 3.38 -5.85 13.96
N ARG A 159 2.94 -5.84 15.23
CA ARG A 159 3.83 -5.65 16.39
C ARG A 159 4.86 -6.76 16.51
N ALA A 160 4.51 -7.99 16.12
CA ALA A 160 5.44 -9.12 16.08
C ALA A 160 6.45 -9.01 14.91
N ALA A 161 6.11 -8.30 13.84
CA ALA A 161 6.97 -8.11 12.67
C ALA A 161 7.92 -6.91 12.80
N ILE A 162 7.47 -5.81 13.41
CA ILE A 162 8.16 -4.52 13.43
C ILE A 162 8.80 -4.24 14.81
N PRO A 163 10.08 -3.80 14.88
CA PRO A 163 10.71 -3.41 16.14
C PRO A 163 9.97 -2.27 16.86
N PRO A 164 9.83 -2.30 18.20
CA PRO A 164 9.04 -1.33 18.96
C PRO A 164 9.38 0.14 18.73
N GLU A 165 10.66 0.47 18.50
CA GLU A 165 11.15 1.81 18.22
C GLU A 165 10.57 2.41 16.92
N HIS A 166 10.08 1.57 16.00
CA HIS A 166 9.49 1.98 14.73
C HIS A 166 7.96 1.95 14.72
N TRP A 167 7.31 1.51 15.81
CA TRP A 167 5.85 1.42 15.87
C TRP A 167 5.17 2.75 15.60
N ARG A 168 5.67 3.85 16.17
CA ARG A 168 5.06 5.17 15.94
C ARG A 168 5.09 5.56 14.45
N ALA A 169 6.19 5.28 13.76
CA ALA A 169 6.31 5.56 12.34
C ALA A 169 5.30 4.74 11.52
N VAL A 170 5.31 3.41 11.71
CA VAL A 170 4.51 2.47 10.92
C VAL A 170 3.00 2.59 11.20
N PHE A 171 2.61 2.75 12.47
CA PHE A 171 1.20 2.81 12.87
C PHE A 171 0.59 4.22 12.77
N HIS A 172 1.39 5.28 12.56
CA HIS A 172 0.88 6.65 12.58
C HIS A 172 1.65 7.62 11.68
N ASP A 173 2.91 7.95 12.01
CA ASP A 173 3.57 9.15 11.45
C ASP A 173 3.70 9.08 9.93
N ASN A 174 3.92 7.88 9.37
CA ASN A 174 4.03 7.68 7.93
C ASN A 174 2.71 7.96 7.20
N ALA A 175 1.59 7.45 7.74
CA ALA A 175 0.27 7.72 7.18
C ALA A 175 -0.11 9.20 7.31
N ALA A 176 0.20 9.82 8.46
CA ALA A 176 -0.02 11.25 8.67
C ALA A 176 0.73 12.11 7.65
N ARG A 177 2.01 11.77 7.40
CA ARG A 177 2.85 12.42 6.37
C ARG A 177 2.32 12.20 4.96
N VAL A 178 2.01 10.96 4.59
CA VAL A 178 1.62 10.59 3.21
C VAL A 178 0.26 11.16 2.83
N PHE A 179 -0.70 11.17 3.75
CA PHE A 179 -2.07 11.64 3.48
C PHE A 179 -2.33 13.09 3.97
N GLY A 180 -1.31 13.77 4.50
CA GLY A 180 -1.42 15.16 4.95
C GLY A 180 -2.35 15.36 6.15
N PHE A 181 -2.45 14.37 7.05
CA PHE A 181 -3.17 14.54 8.31
C PHE A 181 -2.28 15.27 9.31
N THR A 182 -2.74 16.44 9.76
CA THR A 182 -2.14 17.12 10.92
C THR A 182 -2.96 16.73 12.15
N PRO A 183 -2.36 16.18 13.23
CA PRO A 183 -3.06 15.87 14.47
C PRO A 183 -3.77 17.08 15.10
#